data_AF-A0A5N6SPH1-F1
#
_entry.id   AF-A0A5N6SPH1-F1
#
_cell.length_a   1.000
_cell.length_b   1.000
_cell.length_c   1.000
_cell.angle_alpha   90.00
_cell.angle_beta   90.00
_cell.angle_gamma   90.00
#
_symmetry.space_group_name_H-M   'P 1'
#
loop_
_entity.id
_entity.type
_entity.pdbx_description
1 polymer ?
#
loop_
_entity_poly.entity_id
_entity_poly.type
_entity_poly.pdbx_seq_one_letter_code
_entity_poly.pdbx_strand_id
1 'polypeptide(L)'
;MVVLLDHSCQSLHLNGHMVLKFCDRRFATSFREDQKSSPWTPDIEQQYQQFVLNGDASDFVVRLDNSDGFAEEEGDGFSIVQDETYLSTWMRDFYETETEIYNTLRDIQGEHVPQLFACLILHGSSSMHEALSTIDLLRIQS
;
A
#
# COMPACT_ATOMS: atom_id res chain seq x y z
N MET A 1 -8.37 -1.86 -3.53
CA MET A 1 -9.54 -2.75 -3.77
C MET A 1 -10.52 -2.66 -2.60
N VAL A 2 -11.83 -2.74 -2.86
CA VAL A 2 -12.88 -2.71 -1.83
C VAL A 2 -13.75 -3.96 -1.97
N VAL A 3 -13.98 -4.68 -0.88
CA VAL A 3 -14.84 -5.87 -0.83
C VAL A 3 -15.97 -5.61 0.15
N LEU A 4 -17.21 -5.80 -0.30
CA LEU A 4 -18.40 -5.75 0.56
C LEU A 4 -18.64 -7.13 1.15
N LEU A 5 -18.74 -7.18 2.47
CA LEU A 5 -19.03 -8.38 3.24
C LEU A 5 -20.46 -8.25 3.79
N ASP A 6 -21.38 -9.01 3.21
CA ASP A 6 -22.77 -9.07 3.62
C ASP A 6 -23.02 -10.35 4.44
N HIS A 7 -22.51 -10.36 5.67
CA HIS A 7 -22.71 -11.48 6.58
C HIS A 7 -22.90 -11.01 8.01
N SER A 8 -23.93 -11.54 8.66
CA SER A 8 -24.11 -11.46 10.10
C SER A 8 -23.11 -12.39 10.78
N CYS A 9 -21.94 -11.86 11.13
CA CYS A 9 -20.94 -12.63 11.87
C CYS A 9 -21.33 -12.64 13.36
N GLN A 10 -22.16 -13.61 13.75
CA GLN A 10 -22.63 -13.77 15.13
C GLN A 10 -21.48 -13.90 16.15
N SER A 11 -20.36 -14.51 15.75
CA SER A 11 -19.19 -14.67 16.63
C SER A 11 -18.43 -13.38 16.93
N LEU A 12 -18.56 -12.36 16.08
CA LEU A 12 -17.96 -11.04 16.28
C LEU A 12 -19.00 -9.99 16.72
N HIS A 13 -20.28 -10.37 16.87
CA HIS A 13 -21.42 -9.47 17.06
C HIS A 13 -21.48 -8.32 16.03
N LEU A 14 -20.90 -8.53 14.85
CA LEU A 14 -20.92 -7.55 13.76
C LEU A 14 -22.19 -7.78 12.94
N ASN A 15 -23.11 -6.81 13.04
CA ASN A 15 -24.36 -6.78 12.28
C ASN A 15 -24.33 -5.61 11.30
N GLY A 16 -24.64 -5.87 10.03
CA GLY A 16 -24.69 -4.86 8.97
C GLY A 16 -23.71 -5.14 7.84
N HIS A 17 -23.65 -4.22 6.88
CA HIS A 17 -22.72 -4.31 5.76
C HIS A 17 -21.34 -3.88 6.20
N MET A 18 -20.36 -4.76 6.01
CA MET A 18 -18.96 -4.47 6.30
C MET A 18 -18.20 -4.23 5.02
N VAL A 19 -17.16 -3.41 5.12
CA VAL A 19 -16.28 -3.09 4.00
C VAL A 19 -14.86 -3.47 4.38
N LEU A 20 -14.24 -4.31 3.56
CA LEU A 20 -12.83 -4.61 3.64
C LEU A 20 -12.10 -3.88 2.53
N LYS A 21 -11.22 -2.94 2.91
CA LYS A 21 -10.39 -2.19 1.97
C LYS A 21 -8.96 -2.72 1.99
N PHE A 22 -8.43 -2.98 0.82
CA PHE A 22 -7.07 -3.45 0.60
C PHE A 22 -6.25 -2.38 -0.11
N CYS A 23 -5.16 -1.97 0.53
CA CYS A 23 -4.12 -1.10 -0.02
C CYS A 23 -2.95 -1.97 -0.47
N ASP A 24 -3.10 -2.63 -1.61
CA ASP A 24 -2.11 -3.54 -2.17
C ASP A 24 -1.93 -3.25 -3.66
N ARG A 25 -0.67 -3.00 -4.07
CA ARG A 25 -0.32 -2.56 -5.43
C ARG A 25 -0.72 -3.57 -6.50
N ARG A 26 -0.85 -4.85 -6.14
CA ARG A 26 -1.22 -5.93 -7.06
C ARG A 26 -2.68 -5.84 -7.49
N PHE A 27 -3.52 -5.24 -6.64
CA PHE A 27 -4.96 -5.05 -6.87
C PHE A 27 -5.33 -3.60 -7.22
N ALA A 28 -4.35 -2.75 -7.50
CA ALA A 28 -4.54 -1.33 -7.79
C ALA A 28 -4.91 -1.08 -9.26
N THR A 29 -5.87 -1.83 -9.81
CA THR A 29 -6.18 -1.84 -11.27
C THR A 29 -6.53 -0.46 -11.81
N SER A 30 -7.51 0.23 -11.22
CA SER A 30 -7.91 1.57 -11.68
C SER A 30 -6.79 2.60 -11.51
N PHE A 31 -6.01 2.49 -10.43
CA PHE A 31 -4.88 3.40 -10.22
C PHE A 31 -3.77 3.17 -11.25
N ARG A 32 -3.50 1.91 -11.65
CA ARG A 32 -2.57 1.59 -12.74
C ARG A 32 -3.03 2.15 -14.07
N GLU A 33 -4.33 2.11 -14.37
CA GLU A 33 -4.89 2.71 -15.58
C GLU A 33 -4.64 4.23 -15.60
N ASP A 34 -4.88 4.92 -14.48
CA ASP A 34 -4.66 6.36 -14.37
C ASP A 34 -3.17 6.73 -14.50
N GLN A 35 -2.27 5.93 -13.90
CA GLN A 35 -0.82 6.11 -13.98
C GLN A 35 -0.20 5.55 -15.27
N LYS A 36 -1.01 4.95 -16.16
CA LYS A 36 -0.56 4.24 -17.38
C LYS A 36 0.48 3.16 -17.13
N SER A 37 0.51 2.59 -15.92
CA SER A 37 1.38 1.49 -15.55
C SER A 37 0.86 0.16 -16.11
N SER A 38 1.77 -0.78 -16.34
CA SER A 38 1.39 -2.11 -16.83
C SER A 38 0.45 -2.83 -15.86
N PRO A 39 -0.50 -3.65 -16.35
CA PRO A 39 -1.28 -4.54 -15.50
C PRO A 39 -0.37 -5.47 -14.71
N TRP A 40 -0.72 -5.75 -13.45
CA TRP A 40 0.07 -6.65 -12.63
C TRP A 40 0.09 -8.07 -13.22
N THR A 41 1.27 -8.71 -13.21
CA THR A 41 1.43 -10.12 -13.57
C THR A 41 2.40 -10.81 -12.61
N PRO A 42 2.37 -12.15 -12.50
CA PRO A 42 3.35 -12.89 -11.70
C PRO A 42 4.81 -12.64 -12.11
N ASP A 43 5.07 -12.42 -13.41
CA ASP A 43 6.42 -12.13 -13.90
C ASP A 43 6.92 -10.76 -13.47
N ILE A 44 6.01 -9.76 -13.41
CA ILE A 44 6.30 -8.43 -12.84
C ILE A 44 6.56 -8.56 -11.34
N GLU A 45 5.76 -9.35 -10.63
CA GLU A 45 5.94 -9.60 -9.20
C GLU A 45 7.32 -10.20 -8.90
N GLN A 46 7.75 -11.19 -9.68
CA GLN A 46 9.06 -11.80 -9.50
C GLN A 46 10.20 -10.80 -9.72
N GLN A 47 10.12 -9.98 -10.77
CA GLN A 47 11.12 -8.95 -11.05
C GLN A 47 11.17 -7.91 -9.94
N TYR A 48 10.01 -7.45 -9.47
CA TYR A 48 9.92 -6.51 -8.36
C TYR A 48 10.48 -7.08 -7.06
N GLN A 49 10.19 -8.35 -6.74
CA GLN A 49 10.76 -8.99 -5.55
C GLN A 49 12.30 -9.03 -5.61
N GLN A 50 12.89 -9.34 -6.76
CA GLN A 50 14.35 -9.28 -6.92
C GLN A 50 14.88 -7.86 -6.75
N PHE A 51 14.21 -6.87 -7.34
CA PHE A 51 14.55 -5.45 -7.20
C PHE A 51 14.52 -4.98 -5.74
N VAL A 52 13.53 -5.43 -4.96
CA VAL A 52 13.46 -5.16 -3.52
C VAL A 52 14.58 -5.87 -2.76
N LEU A 53 14.83 -7.16 -3.05
CA LEU A 53 15.86 -7.94 -2.36
C LEU A 53 17.28 -7.41 -2.59
N ASN A 54 17.52 -6.81 -3.76
CA ASN A 54 18.80 -6.18 -4.08
C ASN A 54 19.01 -4.82 -3.41
N GLY A 55 17.97 -4.24 -2.77
CA GLY A 55 18.01 -2.90 -2.18
C GLY A 55 17.76 -1.76 -3.17
N ASP A 56 17.62 -2.07 -4.46
CA ASP A 56 17.43 -1.07 -5.52
C ASP A 56 16.11 -0.28 -5.33
N ALA A 57 15.10 -0.91 -4.73
CA ALA A 57 13.82 -0.27 -4.41
C ALA A 57 13.97 0.85 -3.36
N SER A 58 14.74 0.63 -2.29
CA SER A 58 14.97 1.67 -1.29
C SER A 58 15.75 2.85 -1.87
N ASP A 59 16.75 2.58 -2.70
CA ASP A 59 17.54 3.62 -3.37
C ASP A 59 16.68 4.44 -4.35
N PHE A 60 15.71 3.79 -5.00
CA PHE A 60 14.73 4.49 -5.83
C PHE A 60 13.79 5.38 -5.00
N VAL A 61 13.28 4.91 -3.87
CA VAL A 61 12.42 5.73 -2.98
C VAL A 61 13.17 6.95 -2.47
N VAL A 62 14.41 6.80 -2.01
CA VAL A 62 15.23 7.93 -1.57
C VAL A 62 15.42 8.95 -2.69
N ARG A 63 15.61 8.50 -3.93
CA ARG A 63 15.68 9.42 -5.08
C ARG A 63 14.35 10.15 -5.30
N LEU A 64 13.22 9.43 -5.23
CA LEU A 64 11.86 9.96 -5.38
C LEU A 64 11.57 11.09 -4.37
N ASP A 65 11.95 10.90 -3.11
CA ASP A 65 11.69 11.86 -2.04
C ASP A 65 12.57 13.13 -2.16
N ASN A 66 13.76 13.01 -2.75
CA ASN A 66 14.73 14.11 -2.84
C ASN A 66 14.60 14.96 -4.11
N SER A 67 13.83 14.50 -5.10
CA SER A 67 13.53 15.28 -6.30
C SER A 67 12.29 16.14 -6.06
N ASP A 68 12.46 17.46 -6.03
CA ASP A 68 11.34 18.40 -6.14
C ASP A 68 10.71 18.28 -7.54
N GLY A 69 9.80 17.31 -7.70
CA GLY A 69 9.20 16.96 -8.98
C GLY A 69 10.17 16.23 -9.89
N PHE A 70 10.08 14.90 -9.94
CA PHE A 70 10.36 14.18 -11.19
C PHE A 70 9.33 14.64 -12.23
N ALA A 71 9.55 15.83 -12.78
CA ALA A 71 9.14 16.12 -14.14
C ALA A 71 9.84 15.04 -14.96
N GLU A 72 9.05 14.15 -15.55
CA GLU A 72 9.45 13.14 -16.51
C GLU A 72 10.66 13.68 -17.28
N GLU A 73 11.88 13.23 -16.96
CA GLU A 73 13.04 13.59 -17.77
C GLU A 73 12.69 13.06 -19.16
N GLU A 74 12.43 13.99 -20.09
CA GLU A 74 11.97 13.69 -21.44
C GLU A 74 12.89 12.63 -22.06
N GLY A 75 12.48 11.37 -22.05
CA GLY A 75 13.22 10.32 -22.75
C GLY A 75 13.03 8.89 -22.29
N ASP A 76 12.84 8.60 -21.00
CA ASP A 76 12.71 7.21 -20.54
C ASP A 76 11.66 7.10 -19.43
N GLY A 77 10.53 6.46 -19.74
CA GLY A 77 9.53 6.15 -18.74
C GLY A 77 10.12 5.28 -17.63
N PHE A 78 9.52 5.27 -16.45
CA PHE A 78 9.94 4.38 -15.38
C PHE A 78 10.02 2.93 -15.89
N SER A 79 11.07 2.22 -15.45
CA SER A 79 11.11 0.78 -15.64
C SER A 79 9.96 0.12 -14.89
N ILE A 80 9.53 -1.06 -15.33
CA ILE A 80 8.44 -1.82 -14.70
C ILE A 80 8.62 -1.96 -13.18
N VAL A 81 9.84 -2.18 -12.69
CA VAL A 81 10.12 -2.33 -11.25
C VAL A 81 10.11 -1.01 -10.48
N GLN A 82 10.43 0.10 -11.15
CA GLN A 82 10.29 1.45 -10.59
C GLN A 82 8.81 1.86 -10.51
N ASP A 83 8.02 1.55 -11.54
CA ASP A 83 6.56 1.67 -11.51
C ASP A 83 5.96 0.91 -10.33
N GLU A 84 6.35 -0.36 -10.14
CA GLU A 84 5.88 -1.14 -8.99
C GLU A 84 6.29 -0.53 -7.65
N THR A 85 7.49 0.05 -7.55
CA THR A 85 7.95 0.75 -6.34
C THR A 85 7.12 2.00 -6.08
N TYR A 86 6.88 2.80 -7.11
CA TYR A 86 6.04 3.99 -7.06
C TYR A 86 4.61 3.65 -6.62
N LEU A 87 3.99 2.66 -7.26
CA LEU A 87 2.68 2.14 -6.88
C LEU A 87 2.67 1.63 -5.43
N SER A 88 3.73 0.96 -4.98
CA SER A 88 3.85 0.49 -3.59
C SER A 88 3.87 1.64 -2.59
N THR A 89 4.62 2.71 -2.87
CA THR A 89 4.67 3.91 -2.03
C THR A 89 3.29 4.56 -1.94
N TRP A 90 2.61 4.74 -3.07
CA TRP A 90 1.25 5.29 -3.09
C TRP A 90 0.24 4.45 -2.30
N MET A 91 0.30 3.11 -2.41
CA MET A 91 -0.60 2.26 -1.62
C MET A 91 -0.36 2.40 -0.13
N ARG A 92 0.90 2.57 0.30
CA ARG A 92 1.23 2.86 1.69
C ARG A 92 0.68 4.22 2.11
N ASP A 93 0.87 5.26 1.30
CA ASP A 93 0.41 6.61 1.62
C ASP A 93 -1.13 6.66 1.73
N PHE A 94 -1.86 5.95 0.86
CA PHE A 94 -3.31 5.82 0.97
C PHE A 94 -3.74 5.12 2.26
N TYR A 95 -3.05 4.05 2.64
CA TYR A 95 -3.30 3.33 3.89
C TYR A 95 -3.05 4.21 5.12
N GLU A 96 -1.90 4.90 5.16
CA GLU A 96 -1.51 5.77 6.26
C GLU A 96 -2.50 6.94 6.41
N THR A 97 -2.79 7.63 5.31
CA THR A 97 -3.76 8.74 5.28
C THR A 97 -5.14 8.28 5.74
N GLU A 98 -5.64 7.15 5.25
CA GLU A 98 -6.95 6.64 5.65
C GLU A 98 -6.99 6.26 7.13
N THR A 99 -5.95 5.60 7.63
CA THR A 99 -5.84 5.23 9.03
C THR A 99 -5.78 6.48 9.93
N GLU A 100 -5.04 7.51 9.52
CA GLU A 100 -4.99 8.79 10.22
C GLU A 100 -6.35 9.49 10.25
N ILE A 101 -7.08 9.49 9.13
CA ILE A 101 -8.43 10.06 9.05
C ILE A 101 -9.37 9.35 10.04
N TYR A 102 -9.38 8.02 10.04
CA TYR A 102 -10.22 7.28 11.00
C TYR A 102 -9.81 7.57 12.45
N ASN A 103 -8.52 7.59 12.75
CA ASN A 103 -8.03 7.93 14.10
C ASN A 103 -8.45 9.35 14.53
N THR A 104 -8.40 10.31 13.61
CA THR A 104 -8.78 11.70 13.86
C THR A 104 -10.29 11.86 14.06
N LEU A 105 -11.10 11.14 13.27
CA LEU A 105 -12.56 11.19 13.30
C LEU A 105 -13.19 10.19 14.28
N ARG A 106 -12.43 9.66 15.22
CA ARG A 106 -12.86 8.60 16.16
C ARG A 106 -14.20 8.89 16.83
N ASP A 107 -14.45 10.14 17.21
CA ASP A 107 -15.62 10.52 18.00
C ASP A 107 -16.92 10.57 17.17
N ILE A 108 -16.83 10.55 15.84
CA ILE A 108 -17.99 10.58 14.93
C ILE A 108 -18.16 9.28 14.12
N GLN A 109 -17.29 8.28 14.38
CA GLN A 109 -17.38 6.97 13.74
C GLN A 109 -18.63 6.22 14.17
N GLY A 110 -19.26 5.51 13.23
CA GLY A 110 -20.51 4.78 13.44
C GLY A 110 -21.77 5.64 13.34
N GLU A 111 -21.63 6.97 13.33
CA GLU A 111 -22.75 7.91 13.16
C GLU A 111 -22.67 8.67 11.84
N HIS A 112 -21.56 9.38 11.60
CA HIS A 112 -21.38 10.21 10.40
C HIS A 112 -20.42 9.62 9.39
N VAL A 113 -19.50 8.76 9.85
CA VAL A 113 -18.57 8.02 9.00
C VAL A 113 -18.58 6.54 9.38
N PRO A 114 -18.17 5.62 8.49
CA PRO A 114 -18.06 4.20 8.83
C PRO A 114 -17.22 3.97 10.08
N GLN A 115 -17.56 2.94 10.84
CA GLN A 115 -16.77 2.54 12.00
C GLN A 115 -15.60 1.66 11.56
N LEU A 116 -14.38 2.06 11.95
CA LEU A 116 -13.18 1.26 11.74
C LEU A 116 -13.08 0.20 12.84
N PHE A 117 -13.22 -1.07 12.47
CA PHE A 117 -13.13 -2.18 13.43
C PHE A 117 -11.70 -2.65 13.66
N ALA A 118 -10.90 -2.71 12.60
CA ALA A 118 -9.54 -3.22 12.66
C ALA A 118 -8.70 -2.64 11.52
N CYS A 119 -7.40 -2.54 11.78
CA CYS A 119 -6.39 -2.20 10.79
C CYS A 119 -5.31 -3.28 10.86
N LEU A 120 -4.94 -3.85 9.71
CA LEU A 120 -4.04 -5.00 9.64
C LEU A 120 -3.00 -4.79 8.55
N ILE A 121 -1.73 -5.02 8.90
CA ILE A 121 -0.62 -5.07 7.96
C ILE A 121 -0.21 -6.53 7.81
N LEU A 122 -0.30 -7.04 6.59
CA LEU A 122 0.14 -8.40 6.27
C LEU A 122 1.57 -8.34 5.76
N HIS A 123 2.49 -8.82 6.59
CA HIS A 123 3.86 -9.06 6.15
C HIS A 123 3.90 -10.40 5.40
N GLY A 124 4.53 -10.42 4.23
CA GLY A 124 4.69 -11.65 3.46
C GLY A 124 5.45 -12.70 4.27
N SER A 125 4.90 -13.90 4.41
CA SER A 125 5.57 -15.03 5.07
C SER A 125 6.62 -15.64 4.14
N SER A 126 7.69 -14.88 3.86
CA SER A 126 8.97 -15.48 3.46
C SER A 126 9.73 -15.78 4.75
N SER A 127 10.30 -16.99 4.87
CA SER A 127 11.15 -17.41 5.99
C SER A 127 12.50 -16.66 6.05
N MET A 128 12.51 -15.36 5.72
CA MET A 128 13.68 -14.49 5.59
C MET A 128 13.35 -13.09 6.16
N HIS A 129 12.56 -13.04 7.23
CA HIS A 129 12.05 -11.81 7.85
C HIS A 129 12.99 -11.23 8.91
N GLU A 130 14.30 -11.21 8.66
CA GLU A 130 15.27 -10.60 9.59
C GLU A 130 15.84 -9.26 9.08
N ALA A 131 15.68 -8.93 7.80
CA ALA A 131 16.27 -7.70 7.23
C ALA A 131 15.32 -6.48 7.22
N LEU A 132 14.02 -6.67 6.96
CA LEU A 132 13.06 -5.57 6.80
C LEU A 132 12.64 -4.92 8.13
N SER A 133 12.79 -5.62 9.25
CA SER A 133 12.47 -5.12 10.59
C SER A 133 13.29 -3.89 10.98
N THR A 134 14.43 -3.65 10.33
CA THR A 134 15.35 -2.54 10.66
C THR A 134 14.88 -1.20 10.07
N ILE A 135 14.13 -1.21 8.96
CA ILE A 135 13.67 0.03 8.31
C ILE A 135 12.44 0.61 9.02
N ASP A 136 11.51 -0.25 9.47
CA ASP A 136 10.31 0.18 10.20
C ASP A 136 10.64 0.77 11.59
N LEU A 137 11.74 0.33 12.23
CA LEU A 137 12.20 0.83 13.53
C LEU A 137 12.84 2.23 13.46
N LEU A 138 13.36 2.64 12.31
CA LEU A 138 14.02 3.94 12.17
C LEU A 138 13.06 5.09 11.87
N ARG A 139 11.84 4.81 11.37
CA ARG A 139 10.84 5.85 11.05
C ARG A 139 9.88 6.15 12.20
N ILE A 140 9.83 5.31 13.24
CA ILE A 140 9.00 5.52 14.44
C ILE A 140 9.72 6.39 15.48
N GLN A 141 11.01 6.72 15.30
CA GLN A 141 11.81 7.50 16.25
C GLN A 141 12.34 8.86 15.74
N SER A 142 11.86 9.37 14.60
CA SER A 142 12.17 10.73 14.12
C SER A 142 10.93 11.61 14.10
#